data_AF-A0AAU9XVI5-F1
#
_entry.id   AF-A0AAU9XVI5-F1
#
_cell.length_a   1.000
_cell.length_b   1.000
_cell.length_c   1.000
_cell.angle_alpha   90.00
_cell.angle_beta   90.00
_cell.angle_gamma   90.00
#
_symmetry.space_group_name_H-M   'P 1'
#
loop_
_entity.id
_entity.type
_entity.pdbx_description
1 polymer ?
#
loop_
_entity_poly.entity_id
_entity_poly.type
_entity_poly.pdbx_seq_one_letter_code
_entity_poly.pdbx_strand_id
1 'polypeptide(L)'
;MGSPLAPVLANLFMGPFEKLWLKNFPGSTILFYRRYVDDTFCLCNSNRDATIFFDYINSRHPNINFTSYSYKVGLIKTLVNKAYKINNTWLGFHEDINKLTNILKNNLFPAHLIEKIINRYIGGTQSNHHPLGSLPTTSPTFYFKLPYIGNFSAITPKKIRHFITRYCNDLDIKLVFSSFKISNLFGVKDPVPDGLRSHVVYKLVCAGCNACYVGETCRHFSTRVREHLVSDRASHIFKHLKILHIVTLFAQQITFMF
;
A
#
# COMPACT_ATOMS: atom_id res chain seq x y z
N MET A 1 -10.39 -26.39 -10.95
CA MET A 1 -11.26 -26.60 -9.76
C MET A 1 -12.65 -26.97 -10.23
N GLY A 2 -13.41 -27.78 -9.47
CA GLY A 2 -14.75 -28.23 -9.86
C GLY A 2 -14.85 -29.70 -10.29
N SER A 3 -13.73 -30.42 -10.36
CA SER A 3 -13.75 -31.87 -10.53
C SER A 3 -14.08 -32.54 -9.20
N PRO A 4 -15.03 -33.49 -9.16
CA PRO A 4 -15.34 -34.26 -7.94
C PRO A 4 -14.14 -35.08 -7.45
N LEU A 5 -13.15 -35.33 -8.30
CA LEU A 5 -11.92 -36.06 -7.95
C LEU A 5 -10.81 -35.18 -7.37
N ALA A 6 -10.91 -33.85 -7.51
CA ALA A 6 -9.85 -32.94 -7.08
C ALA A 6 -9.44 -33.09 -5.60
N PRO A 7 -10.37 -33.23 -4.63
CA PRO A 7 -9.99 -33.43 -3.23
C PRO A 7 -9.23 -34.74 -2.98
N VAL A 8 -9.61 -35.80 -3.69
CA VAL A 8 -8.96 -37.12 -3.56
C VAL A 8 -7.55 -37.06 -4.12
N LEU A 9 -7.38 -36.46 -5.30
CA LEU A 9 -6.06 -36.29 -5.92
C LEU A 9 -5.15 -35.40 -5.06
N ALA A 10 -5.67 -34.31 -4.49
CA ALA A 10 -4.92 -33.45 -3.57
C ALA A 10 -4.44 -34.24 -2.34
N ASN A 11 -5.30 -35.09 -1.76
CA ASN A 11 -4.93 -35.93 -0.62
C ASN A 11 -3.93 -37.02 -0.98
N LEU A 12 -4.08 -37.66 -2.14
CA LEU A 12 -3.16 -38.68 -2.63
C LEU A 12 -1.76 -38.10 -2.87
N PHE A 13 -1.70 -36.89 -3.43
CA PHE A 13 -0.45 -36.19 -3.69
C PHE A 13 0.20 -35.65 -2.42
N MET A 14 -0.54 -34.92 -1.59
CA MET A 14 0.01 -34.27 -0.39
C MET A 14 0.30 -35.23 0.76
N GLY A 15 -0.52 -36.28 0.95
CA GLY A 15 -0.46 -37.15 2.12
C GLY A 15 0.93 -37.76 2.39
N PRO A 16 1.62 -38.34 1.38
CA PRO A 16 2.98 -38.86 1.56
C PRO A 16 3.99 -37.77 1.94
N PHE A 17 3.92 -36.60 1.29
CA PHE A 17 4.80 -35.47 1.60
C PHE A 17 4.59 -34.96 3.01
N GLU A 18 3.35 -34.79 3.45
CA GLU A 18 3.03 -34.31 4.81
C GLU A 18 3.60 -35.25 5.88
N LYS A 19 3.42 -36.57 5.72
CA LYS A 19 4.00 -37.56 6.64
C LYS A 19 5.53 -37.46 6.69
N LEU A 20 6.16 -37.32 5.53
CA LEU A 20 7.61 -37.20 5.42
C LEU A 20 8.12 -35.91 6.06
N TRP A 21 7.48 -34.78 5.78
CA TRP A 21 7.89 -33.47 6.28
C TRP A 21 7.71 -33.37 7.79
N LEU A 22 6.60 -33.88 8.34
CA LEU A 22 6.36 -33.93 9.78
C LEU A 22 7.34 -34.86 10.50
N LYS A 23 7.67 -36.03 9.92
CA LYS A 23 8.63 -36.97 10.49
C LYS A 23 10.06 -36.40 10.53
N ASN A 24 10.43 -35.65 9.50
CA ASN A 24 11.79 -35.13 9.32
C ASN A 24 11.98 -33.70 9.84
N PHE A 25 10.99 -33.12 10.52
CA PHE A 25 11.10 -31.77 11.06
C PHE A 25 12.13 -31.74 12.20
N PRO A 26 13.24 -30.97 12.10
CA PRO A 26 14.30 -30.97 13.11
C PRO A 26 13.99 -30.07 14.33
N GLY A 27 12.85 -29.37 14.31
CA GLY A 27 12.45 -28.45 15.37
C GLY A 27 11.71 -29.12 16.51
N SER A 28 11.06 -28.31 17.34
CA SER A 28 10.22 -28.78 18.44
C SER A 28 9.04 -29.63 17.94
N THR A 29 8.59 -30.58 18.75
CA THR A 29 7.42 -31.42 18.44
C THR A 29 6.20 -30.59 18.05
N ILE A 30 5.61 -30.91 16.90
CA ILE A 30 4.33 -30.36 16.46
C ILE A 30 3.22 -31.06 17.25
N LEU A 31 2.46 -30.29 18.04
CA LEU A 31 1.44 -30.83 18.93
C LEU A 31 0.24 -31.38 18.15
N PHE A 32 -0.09 -30.74 17.03
CA PHE A 32 -1.19 -31.16 16.17
C PHE A 32 -0.99 -30.62 14.76
N TYR A 33 -1.22 -31.44 13.74
CA TYR A 33 -1.26 -31.02 12.35
C TYR A 33 -2.41 -31.74 11.64
N ARG A 34 -3.26 -30.98 10.95
CA ARG A 34 -4.31 -31.55 10.12
C ARG A 34 -4.55 -30.67 8.90
N ARG A 35 -4.69 -31.31 7.74
CA ARG A 35 -5.10 -30.65 6.50
C ARG A 35 -6.52 -31.07 6.12
N TYR A 36 -7.31 -30.12 5.68
CA TYR A 36 -8.59 -30.32 5.03
C TYR A 36 -8.53 -29.69 3.64
N VAL A 37 -8.34 -30.53 2.62
CA VAL A 37 -8.15 -30.12 1.22
C VAL A 37 -7.03 -29.05 1.12
N ASP A 38 -7.37 -27.77 1.02
CA ASP A 38 -6.43 -26.67 0.85
C ASP A 38 -6.04 -25.96 2.17
N ASP A 39 -6.78 -26.20 3.25
CA ASP A 39 -6.54 -25.53 4.54
C ASP A 39 -5.79 -26.44 5.51
N THR A 40 -4.75 -25.90 6.13
CA THR A 40 -3.96 -26.58 7.17
C THR A 40 -4.16 -25.92 8.52
N PHE A 41 -4.34 -26.73 9.55
CA PHE A 41 -4.34 -26.32 10.94
C PHE A 41 -3.18 -26.97 11.68
N CYS A 42 -2.34 -26.16 12.31
CA CYS A 42 -1.13 -26.59 13.01
C CYS A 42 -1.05 -25.96 14.40
N LEU A 43 -0.77 -26.77 15.42
CA LEU A 43 -0.56 -26.36 16.80
C LEU A 43 0.90 -26.58 17.19
N CYS A 44 1.56 -25.54 17.69
CA CYS A 44 2.95 -25.57 18.14
C CYS A 44 3.04 -25.03 19.58
N ASN A 45 4.13 -25.35 20.28
CA ASN A 45 4.36 -24.90 21.66
C ASN A 45 4.51 -23.38 21.79
N SER A 46 5.10 -22.74 20.77
CA SER A 46 5.28 -21.29 20.75
C SER A 46 5.09 -20.70 19.37
N ASN A 47 4.91 -19.38 19.30
CA ASN A 47 4.85 -18.64 18.05
C ASN A 47 6.19 -18.73 17.26
N ARG A 48 7.31 -18.83 17.98
CA ARG A 48 8.63 -19.03 17.38
C ARG A 48 8.70 -20.38 16.66
N ASP A 49 8.23 -21.44 17.32
CA ASP A 49 8.21 -22.79 16.75
C ASP A 49 7.29 -22.86 15.54
N ALA A 50 6.13 -22.21 15.61
CA ALA A 50 5.23 -22.10 14.47
C ALA A 50 5.88 -21.40 13.27
N THR A 51 6.69 -20.37 13.52
CA THR A 51 7.44 -19.66 12.46
C THR A 51 8.52 -20.55 11.85
N ILE A 52 9.31 -21.25 12.69
CA ILE A 52 10.34 -22.19 12.23
C ILE A 52 9.72 -23.31 11.39
N PHE A 53 8.59 -23.86 11.83
CA PHE A 53 7.85 -24.88 11.09
C PHE A 53 7.29 -24.33 9.77
N PHE A 54 6.75 -23.12 9.77
CA PHE A 54 6.23 -22.45 8.58
C PHE A 54 7.32 -22.22 7.52
N ASP A 55 8.52 -21.79 7.92
CA ASP A 55 9.64 -21.62 7.01
C ASP A 55 10.15 -22.97 6.50
N TYR A 56 10.23 -23.96 7.39
CA TYR A 56 10.62 -25.32 7.03
C TYR A 56 9.68 -25.92 5.98
N ILE A 57 8.37 -25.93 6.21
CA ILE A 57 7.41 -26.58 5.32
C ILE A 57 7.36 -25.90 3.93
N ASN A 58 7.50 -24.57 3.89
CA ASN A 58 7.59 -23.81 2.64
C ASN A 58 8.89 -24.06 1.86
N SER A 59 9.96 -24.52 2.52
CA SER A 59 11.20 -24.88 1.84
C SER A 59 11.19 -26.30 1.24
N ARG A 60 10.14 -27.10 1.49
CA ARG A 60 10.13 -28.53 1.13
C ARG A 60 9.77 -28.82 -0.32
N HIS A 61 9.10 -27.89 -1.02
CA HIS A 61 8.68 -28.13 -2.38
C HIS A 61 8.65 -26.82 -3.20
N PRO A 62 9.23 -26.80 -4.41
CA PRO A 62 9.37 -25.57 -5.19
C PRO A 62 8.03 -24.94 -5.60
N ASN A 63 6.99 -25.76 -5.79
CA ASN A 63 5.69 -25.31 -6.31
C ASN A 63 4.58 -25.29 -5.25
N ILE A 64 4.87 -25.55 -3.97
CA ILE A 64 3.85 -25.56 -2.91
C ILE A 64 4.25 -24.54 -1.85
N ASN A 65 3.41 -23.51 -1.69
CA ASN A 65 3.59 -22.47 -0.69
C ASN A 65 2.36 -22.40 0.22
N PHE A 66 2.60 -22.55 1.51
CA PHE A 66 1.67 -22.32 2.59
C PHE A 66 1.63 -20.82 2.92
N THR A 67 0.42 -20.31 3.14
CA THR A 67 0.22 -18.91 3.54
C THR A 67 -0.47 -18.85 4.89
N SER A 68 -0.05 -17.93 5.76
CA SER A 68 -0.70 -17.72 7.05
C SER A 68 -2.08 -17.06 6.90
N TYR A 69 -2.97 -17.31 7.86
CA TYR A 69 -4.28 -16.66 7.89
C TYR A 69 -4.18 -15.12 7.97
N SER A 70 -3.18 -14.60 8.69
CA SER A 70 -2.93 -13.16 8.79
C SER A 70 -2.57 -12.54 7.44
N TYR A 71 -1.84 -13.27 6.59
CA TYR A 71 -1.57 -12.85 5.21
C TYR A 71 -2.86 -12.75 4.39
N LYS A 72 -3.73 -13.78 4.44
CA LYS A 72 -5.03 -13.75 3.75
C LYS A 72 -5.88 -12.54 4.17
N VAL A 73 -5.95 -12.27 5.49
CA VAL A 73 -6.65 -11.10 6.05
C VAL A 73 -6.03 -9.78 5.57
N GLY A 74 -4.70 -9.67 5.61
CA GLY A 74 -3.96 -8.49 5.20
C GLY A 74 -4.19 -8.16 3.72
N LEU A 75 -4.13 -9.17 2.85
CA LEU A 75 -4.39 -9.03 1.42
C LEU A 75 -5.80 -8.45 1.17
N ILE A 76 -6.85 -9.06 1.72
CA ILE A 76 -8.22 -8.59 1.53
C ILE A 76 -8.37 -7.14 1.99
N LYS A 77 -7.87 -6.80 3.19
CA LYS A 77 -7.90 -5.42 3.71
C LYS A 77 -7.22 -4.43 2.76
N THR A 78 -6.06 -4.79 2.23
CA THR A 78 -5.30 -3.90 1.34
C THR A 78 -6.02 -3.68 0.01
N LEU A 79 -6.63 -4.73 -0.55
CA LEU A 79 -7.37 -4.65 -1.81
C LEU A 79 -8.65 -3.83 -1.66
N VAL A 80 -9.42 -4.05 -0.58
CA VAL A 80 -10.61 -3.24 -0.26
C VAL A 80 -10.25 -1.77 -0.09
N ASN A 81 -9.17 -1.47 0.64
CA ASN A 81 -8.71 -0.09 0.84
C ASN A 81 -8.23 0.58 -0.46
N LYS A 82 -7.59 -0.19 -1.36
CA LYS A 82 -7.21 0.33 -2.68
C LYS A 82 -8.45 0.61 -3.54
N ALA A 83 -9.41 -0.30 -3.58
CA ALA A 83 -10.67 -0.11 -4.30
C ALA A 83 -11.38 1.15 -3.81
N TYR A 84 -11.44 1.38 -2.49
CA TYR A 84 -12.03 2.60 -1.94
C TYR A 84 -11.29 3.87 -2.38
N LYS A 85 -9.94 3.87 -2.34
CA LYS A 85 -9.13 5.06 -2.67
C LYS A 85 -9.12 5.42 -4.15
N ILE A 86 -9.26 4.45 -5.05
CA ILE A 86 -9.22 4.68 -6.50
C ILE A 86 -10.58 5.19 -7.01
N ASN A 87 -11.67 4.83 -6.34
CA ASN A 87 -13.01 5.18 -6.78
C ASN A 87 -13.44 6.56 -6.27
N ASN A 88 -13.98 7.37 -7.18
CA ASN A 88 -14.55 8.68 -6.86
C ASN A 88 -16.06 8.63 -6.57
N THR A 89 -16.71 7.48 -6.79
CA THR A 89 -18.14 7.28 -6.56
C THR A 89 -18.40 6.01 -5.76
N TRP A 90 -19.47 6.02 -4.96
CA TRP A 90 -19.90 4.85 -4.21
C TRP A 90 -20.32 3.69 -5.13
N LEU A 91 -20.92 4.00 -6.28
CA LEU A 91 -21.32 3.00 -7.28
C LEU A 91 -20.08 2.28 -7.85
N GLY A 92 -19.06 3.03 -8.27
CA GLY A 92 -17.81 2.44 -8.79
C GLY A 92 -17.10 1.60 -7.74
N PHE A 93 -17.07 2.07 -6.48
CA PHE A 93 -16.56 1.28 -5.36
C PHE A 93 -17.32 -0.04 -5.18
N HIS A 94 -18.65 -0.02 -5.24
CA HIS A 94 -19.46 -1.23 -5.10
C HIS A 94 -19.21 -2.24 -6.23
N GLU A 95 -19.12 -1.78 -7.48
CA GLU A 95 -18.76 -2.62 -8.62
C GLU A 95 -17.39 -3.27 -8.48
N ASP A 96 -16.39 -2.51 -8.03
CA ASP A 96 -15.04 -3.01 -7.81
C ASP A 96 -14.96 -3.99 -6.65
N ILE A 97 -15.72 -3.77 -5.57
CA ILE A 97 -15.85 -4.74 -4.47
C ILE A 97 -16.51 -6.03 -4.94
N ASN A 98 -17.50 -5.97 -5.82
CA ASN A 98 -18.11 -7.17 -6.40
C ASN A 98 -17.12 -7.94 -7.28
N LYS A 99 -16.38 -7.25 -8.15
CA LYS A 99 -15.30 -7.86 -8.95
C LYS A 99 -14.22 -8.49 -8.06
N LEU A 100 -13.76 -7.76 -7.04
CA LEU A 100 -12.77 -8.23 -6.08
C LEU A 100 -13.25 -9.47 -5.32
N THR A 101 -14.51 -9.48 -4.89
CA THR A 101 -15.13 -10.61 -4.20
C THR A 101 -15.14 -11.85 -5.09
N ASN A 102 -15.49 -11.69 -6.37
CA ASN A 102 -15.46 -12.79 -7.34
C ASN A 102 -14.04 -13.33 -7.56
N ILE A 103 -13.05 -12.45 -7.72
CA ILE A 103 -11.63 -12.84 -7.85
C ILE A 103 -11.18 -13.62 -6.63
N LEU A 104 -11.46 -13.13 -5.41
CA LEU A 104 -11.05 -13.80 -4.17
C LEU A 104 -11.73 -15.17 -4.01
N LYS A 105 -13.03 -15.27 -4.29
CA LYS A 105 -13.77 -16.55 -4.27
C LYS A 105 -13.19 -17.56 -5.26
N ASN A 106 -12.84 -17.12 -6.48
CA ASN A 106 -12.19 -17.97 -7.48
C ASN A 106 -10.79 -18.44 -7.06
N ASN A 107 -10.13 -17.70 -6.16
CA ASN A 107 -8.86 -18.08 -5.53
C ASN A 107 -9.05 -18.81 -4.18
N LEU A 108 -10.23 -19.41 -3.94
CA LEU A 108 -10.55 -20.21 -2.74
C LEU A 108 -10.40 -19.46 -1.42
N PHE A 109 -10.56 -18.13 -1.43
CA PHE A 109 -10.69 -17.41 -0.17
C PHE A 109 -12.06 -17.71 0.45
N PRO A 110 -12.14 -17.96 1.77
CA PRO A 110 -13.42 -18.24 2.42
C PRO A 110 -14.39 -17.06 2.29
N ALA A 111 -15.60 -17.30 1.76
CA ALA A 111 -16.60 -16.25 1.53
C ALA A 111 -16.92 -15.46 2.81
N HIS A 112 -17.11 -16.17 3.93
CA HIS A 112 -17.36 -15.56 5.23
C HIS A 112 -16.24 -14.60 5.67
N LEU A 113 -14.98 -14.88 5.31
CA LEU A 113 -13.83 -14.04 5.65
C LEU A 113 -13.85 -12.74 4.84
N ILE A 114 -14.13 -12.87 3.54
CA ILE A 114 -14.22 -11.74 2.62
C ILE A 114 -15.34 -10.79 3.09
N GLU A 115 -16.54 -11.32 3.30
CA GLU A 115 -17.72 -10.57 3.73
C GLU A 115 -17.49 -9.91 5.10
N LYS A 116 -16.92 -10.63 6.06
CA LYS A 116 -16.56 -10.08 7.38
C LYS A 116 -15.62 -8.88 7.29
N ILE A 117 -14.64 -8.92 6.40
CA ILE A 117 -13.67 -7.82 6.24
C ILE A 117 -14.33 -6.64 5.52
N ILE A 118 -15.11 -6.88 4.46
CA ILE A 118 -15.82 -5.84 3.72
C ILE A 118 -16.83 -5.12 4.63
N ASN A 119 -17.67 -5.86 5.35
CA ASN A 119 -18.69 -5.27 6.23
C ASN A 119 -18.07 -4.43 7.33
N ARG A 120 -16.95 -4.89 7.90
CA ARG A 120 -16.19 -4.11 8.88
C ARG A 120 -15.61 -2.83 8.29
N TYR A 121 -15.14 -2.89 7.04
CA TYR A 121 -14.60 -1.72 6.36
C TYR A 121 -15.70 -0.68 6.09
N ILE A 122 -16.82 -1.12 5.50
CA ILE A 122 -17.97 -0.25 5.19
C ILE A 122 -18.55 0.39 6.47
N GLY A 123 -18.76 -0.42 7.51
CA GLY A 123 -19.27 0.06 8.80
C GLY A 123 -18.34 1.08 9.47
N GLY A 124 -17.02 0.91 9.31
CA GLY A 124 -16.03 1.88 9.81
C GLY A 124 -15.90 3.15 8.96
N THR A 125 -16.22 3.10 7.66
CA THR A 125 -16.22 4.28 6.79
C THR A 125 -17.46 5.15 6.96
N GLN A 126 -18.63 4.57 7.28
CA GLN A 126 -19.86 5.34 7.48
C GLN A 126 -19.83 6.19 8.76
N SER A 127 -19.07 5.80 9.79
CA SER A 127 -18.89 6.64 10.99
C SER A 127 -18.02 7.89 10.77
N ASN A 128 -17.32 7.99 9.64
CA ASN A 128 -16.42 9.11 9.33
C ASN A 128 -17.08 10.20 8.46
N HIS A 129 -18.39 10.09 8.18
CA HIS A 129 -19.18 11.09 7.44
C HIS A 129 -20.22 11.81 8.32
N HIS A 130 -19.84 12.21 9.54
CA HIS A 130 -20.58 13.27 10.27
C HIS A 130 -19.93 14.63 10.00
N PRO A 131 -20.72 15.71 9.80
CA PRO A 131 -20.19 17.06 9.70
C PRO A 131 -19.47 17.43 11.00
N LEU A 132 -18.36 18.15 10.86
CA LEU A 132 -17.56 18.72 11.94
C LEU A 132 -18.46 19.41 12.96
N GLY A 133 -18.69 18.75 14.11
CA GLY A 133 -19.73 19.15 15.05
C GLY A 133 -19.70 18.37 16.36
N SER A 134 -18.55 18.39 17.03
CA SER A 134 -18.40 18.38 18.51
C SER A 134 -16.91 18.17 18.82
N LEU A 135 -16.34 19.06 19.63
CA LEU A 135 -15.02 18.90 20.21
C LEU A 135 -15.07 17.73 21.21
N PRO A 136 -14.34 16.62 21.01
CA PRO A 136 -13.93 15.82 22.15
C PRO A 136 -12.71 16.53 22.73
N THR A 137 -12.77 16.92 23.99
CA THR A 137 -11.59 17.12 24.82
C THR A 137 -10.86 15.78 24.96
N THR A 138 -10.17 15.36 23.90
CA THR A 138 -9.22 14.24 23.93
C THR A 138 -7.86 14.84 23.65
N SER A 139 -6.89 14.53 24.52
CA SER A 139 -5.51 14.95 24.37
C SER A 139 -5.03 14.70 22.93
N PRO A 140 -4.25 15.62 22.34
CA PRO A 140 -3.79 15.50 20.97
C PRO A 140 -3.04 14.18 20.77
N THR A 141 -3.52 13.33 19.86
CA THR A 141 -2.79 12.12 19.46
C THR A 141 -1.66 12.49 18.51
N PHE A 142 -0.41 12.20 18.90
CA PHE A 142 0.78 12.44 18.09
C PHE A 142 1.19 11.19 17.32
N TYR A 143 1.33 11.30 16.01
CA TYR A 143 1.78 10.20 15.15
C TYR A 143 3.25 10.35 14.81
N PHE A 144 4.05 9.31 15.09
CA PHE A 144 5.45 9.26 14.68
C PHE A 144 5.68 8.12 13.71
N LYS A 145 6.23 8.47 12.55
CA LYS A 145 6.57 7.50 11.51
C LYS A 145 8.01 7.03 11.69
N LEU A 146 8.21 5.73 11.82
CA LEU A 146 9.52 5.11 11.97
C LEU A 146 9.78 4.04 10.90
N PRO A 147 11.03 3.83 10.48
CA PRO A 147 11.38 2.68 9.64
C PRO A 147 11.20 1.37 10.42
N TYR A 148 10.71 0.33 9.73
CA TYR A 148 10.64 -1.02 10.29
C TYR A 148 12.02 -1.68 10.28
N ILE A 149 12.61 -1.89 11.46
CA ILE A 149 13.93 -2.49 11.70
C ILE A 149 13.73 -3.78 12.51
N GLY A 150 13.03 -4.74 11.92
CA GLY A 150 12.85 -6.09 12.48
C GLY A 150 12.39 -6.11 13.94
N ASN A 151 13.11 -6.87 14.77
CA ASN A 151 12.76 -7.07 16.19
C ASN A 151 12.72 -5.77 17.00
N PHE A 152 13.54 -4.78 16.66
CA PHE A 152 13.50 -3.47 17.34
C PHE A 152 12.13 -2.82 17.17
N SER A 153 11.58 -2.81 15.96
CA SER A 153 10.25 -2.24 15.70
C SER A 153 9.09 -2.97 16.38
N ALA A 154 9.27 -4.24 16.77
CA ALA A 154 8.28 -4.97 17.57
C ALA A 154 8.32 -4.59 19.07
N ILE A 155 9.49 -4.22 19.58
CA ILE A 155 9.72 -3.91 21.00
C ILE A 155 9.53 -2.42 21.28
N THR A 156 9.97 -1.55 20.37
CA THR A 156 9.95 -0.09 20.51
C THR A 156 8.58 0.48 20.89
N PRO A 157 7.44 0.06 20.31
CA PRO A 157 6.11 0.55 20.70
C PRO A 157 5.79 0.27 22.17
N LYS A 158 6.18 -0.91 22.67
CA LYS A 158 5.93 -1.29 24.06
C LYS A 158 6.77 -0.44 25.02
N LYS A 159 8.05 -0.23 24.70
CA LYS A 159 8.95 0.62 25.49
C LYS A 159 8.49 2.08 25.50
N ILE A 160 8.19 2.65 24.33
CA ILE A 160 7.72 4.03 24.21
C ILE A 160 6.41 4.23 24.97
N ARG A 161 5.44 3.30 24.81
CA ARG A 161 4.19 3.35 25.57
C ARG A 161 4.44 3.31 27.07
N HIS A 162 5.33 2.45 27.55
CA HIS A 162 5.69 2.38 28.97
C HIS A 162 6.25 3.71 29.50
N PHE A 163 7.18 4.33 28.77
CA PHE A 163 7.73 5.63 29.15
C PHE A 163 6.66 6.73 29.18
N ILE A 164 5.79 6.78 28.16
CA ILE A 164 4.70 7.76 28.11
C ILE A 164 3.77 7.57 29.30
N THR A 165 3.28 6.34 29.56
CA THR A 165 2.40 6.09 30.71
C THR A 165 3.06 6.38 32.07
N ARG A 166 4.39 6.40 32.13
CA ARG A 166 5.13 6.63 33.37
C ARG A 166 5.45 8.11 33.61
N TYR A 167 5.71 8.87 32.55
CA TYR A 167 6.23 10.24 32.64
C TYR A 167 5.33 11.30 31.98
N CYS A 168 4.36 10.90 31.15
CA CYS A 168 3.52 11.79 30.35
C CYS A 168 2.07 11.25 30.24
N ASN A 169 1.24 11.53 31.23
CA ASN A 169 -0.15 11.03 31.27
C ASN A 169 -1.06 11.69 30.23
N ASP A 170 -0.67 12.86 29.69
CA ASP A 170 -1.51 13.67 28.81
C ASP A 170 -1.15 13.54 27.32
N LEU A 171 -0.29 12.58 26.96
CA LEU A 171 0.17 12.36 25.57
C LEU A 171 -0.28 10.99 25.06
N ASP A 172 -1.08 10.97 23.99
CA ASP A 172 -1.35 9.76 23.22
C ASP A 172 -0.40 9.71 22.02
N ILE A 173 0.61 8.84 22.04
CA ILE A 173 1.57 8.71 20.95
C ILE A 173 1.37 7.39 20.20
N LYS A 174 1.17 7.47 18.89
CA LYS A 174 1.02 6.32 17.99
C LYS A 174 2.20 6.22 17.04
N LEU A 175 2.92 5.10 17.12
CA LEU A 175 4.00 4.78 16.18
C LEU A 175 3.43 4.08 14.95
N VAL A 176 3.81 4.59 13.77
CA VAL A 176 3.49 3.98 12.49
C VAL A 176 4.78 3.52 11.85
N PHE A 177 4.90 2.22 11.56
CA PHE A 177 6.07 1.69 10.89
C PHE A 177 5.87 1.67 9.38
N SER A 178 6.82 2.25 8.66
CA SER A 178 6.93 2.11 7.21
C SER A 178 8.08 1.18 6.86
N SER A 179 7.90 0.40 5.78
CA SER A 179 9.02 -0.33 5.20
C SER A 179 10.12 0.64 4.78
N PHE A 180 11.35 0.24 5.03
CA PHE A 180 12.53 1.00 4.65
C PHE A 180 13.32 0.15 3.65
N LYS A 181 13.35 0.58 2.39
CA LYS A 181 14.14 -0.09 1.35
C LYS A 181 15.54 0.49 1.35
N ILE A 182 16.56 -0.33 1.07
CA ILE A 182 17.94 0.15 0.89
C ILE A 182 18.02 1.22 -0.21
N SER A 183 17.18 1.13 -1.23
CA SER A 183 17.02 2.17 -2.27
C SER A 183 16.59 3.54 -1.75
N ASN A 184 16.13 3.65 -0.49
CA ASN A 184 15.82 4.93 0.12
C ASN A 184 17.05 5.58 0.78
N LEU A 185 18.11 4.81 1.03
CA LEU A 185 19.40 5.32 1.51
C LEU A 185 20.25 5.90 0.39
N PHE A 186 20.04 5.41 -0.84
CA PHE A 186 20.81 5.77 -2.01
C PHE A 186 19.86 6.20 -3.12
N GLY A 187 19.98 7.44 -3.59
CA GLY A 187 19.34 7.83 -4.84
C GLY A 187 19.86 6.91 -5.95
N VAL A 188 19.00 6.03 -6.46
CA VAL A 188 19.37 5.09 -7.55
C VAL A 188 19.76 5.84 -8.83
N LYS A 189 19.31 7.08 -8.97
CA LYS A 189 19.58 7.96 -10.10
C LYS A 189 19.98 9.35 -9.61
N ASP A 190 20.88 9.97 -10.34
CA ASP A 190 21.21 11.37 -10.15
C ASP A 190 19.96 12.24 -10.35
N PRO A 191 19.74 13.27 -9.51
CA PRO A 191 18.63 14.18 -9.68
C PRO A 191 18.73 14.89 -11.03
N VAL A 192 17.68 14.75 -11.85
CA VAL A 192 17.60 15.45 -13.12
C VAL A 192 17.27 16.93 -12.85
N PRO A 193 18.11 17.88 -13.33
CA PRO A 193 17.83 19.31 -13.21
C PRO A 193 16.44 19.65 -13.76
N ASP A 194 15.72 20.55 -13.11
CA ASP A 194 14.32 20.88 -13.45
C ASP A 194 14.15 21.18 -14.94
N GLY A 195 15.03 21.98 -15.53
CA GLY A 195 14.99 22.31 -16.96
C GLY A 195 15.03 21.11 -17.93
N LEU A 196 15.57 19.97 -17.50
CA LEU A 196 15.72 18.74 -18.29
C LEU A 196 14.64 17.69 -17.97
N ARG A 197 13.69 17.98 -17.08
CA ARG A 197 12.57 17.06 -16.82
C ARG A 197 11.56 17.09 -17.97
N SER A 198 11.07 15.91 -18.37
CA SER A 198 9.97 15.71 -19.32
C SER A 198 8.73 15.17 -18.59
N HIS A 199 7.56 15.19 -19.25
CA HIS A 199 6.28 14.79 -18.67
C HIS A 199 5.93 15.58 -17.41
N VAL A 200 6.17 16.89 -17.46
CA VAL A 200 5.91 17.80 -16.34
C VAL A 200 4.73 18.71 -16.64
N VAL A 201 3.97 19.00 -15.60
CA VAL A 201 3.02 20.10 -15.58
C VAL A 201 3.76 21.35 -15.09
N TYR A 202 3.55 22.47 -15.77
CA TYR A 202 4.21 23.72 -15.45
C TYR A 202 3.23 24.88 -15.49
N LYS A 203 3.56 25.93 -14.75
CA LYS A 203 2.85 27.20 -14.76
C LYS A 203 3.80 28.31 -15.16
N LEU A 204 3.36 29.10 -16.13
CA LEU A 204 3.99 30.37 -16.49
C LEU A 204 3.13 31.50 -15.94
N VAL A 205 3.76 32.43 -15.23
CA VAL A 205 3.10 33.63 -14.72
C VAL A 205 3.64 34.83 -15.48
N CYS A 206 2.74 35.67 -16.00
CA CYS A 206 3.13 36.91 -16.65
C CYS A 206 3.59 37.91 -15.59
N ALA A 207 4.74 38.56 -15.82
CA ALA A 207 5.26 39.55 -14.88
C ALA A 207 4.51 40.90 -14.93
N GLY A 208 3.83 41.21 -16.04
CA GLY A 208 3.15 42.51 -16.23
C GLY A 208 1.62 42.45 -16.22
N CYS A 209 1.02 41.29 -15.95
CA CYS A 209 -0.42 41.19 -15.69
C CYS A 209 -0.75 39.96 -14.83
N ASN A 210 -1.98 39.86 -14.35
CA ASN A 210 -2.42 38.76 -13.49
C ASN A 210 -2.74 37.45 -14.24
N ALA A 211 -2.31 37.34 -15.51
CA ALA A 211 -2.54 36.14 -16.32
C ALA A 211 -1.54 35.03 -15.96
N CYS A 212 -2.03 33.80 -15.95
CA CYS A 212 -1.18 32.62 -15.86
C CYS A 212 -1.58 31.57 -16.89
N TYR A 213 -0.60 30.80 -17.33
CA TYR A 213 -0.76 29.67 -18.23
C TYR A 213 -0.34 28.41 -17.50
N VAL A 214 -1.17 27.38 -17.50
CA VAL A 214 -0.83 26.05 -17.02
C VAL A 214 -0.84 25.11 -18.21
N GLY A 215 0.22 24.32 -18.37
CA GLY A 215 0.34 23.36 -19.46
C GLY A 215 1.11 22.12 -19.06
N GLU A 216 0.96 21.08 -19.85
CA GLU A 216 1.74 19.85 -19.77
C GLU A 216 2.72 19.77 -20.94
N THR A 217 3.85 19.09 -20.76
CA THR A 217 4.80 18.82 -21.84
C THR A 217 5.42 17.42 -21.75
N CYS A 218 5.40 16.69 -22.87
CA CYS A 218 6.18 15.47 -23.04
C CYS A 218 7.66 15.75 -23.39
N ARG A 219 8.00 16.98 -23.80
CA ARG A 219 9.38 17.44 -24.07
C ARG A 219 10.05 17.90 -22.78
N HIS A 220 11.38 18.05 -22.79
CA HIS A 220 12.10 18.73 -21.72
C HIS A 220 11.53 20.13 -21.48
N PHE A 221 11.36 20.49 -20.21
CA PHE A 221 10.72 21.74 -19.82
C PHE A 221 11.40 22.97 -20.44
N SER A 222 12.73 23.03 -20.41
CA SER A 222 13.50 24.13 -21.02
C SER A 222 13.26 24.26 -22.52
N THR A 223 13.13 23.13 -23.23
CA THR A 223 12.77 23.12 -24.66
C THR A 223 11.38 23.68 -24.88
N ARG A 224 10.39 23.23 -24.09
CA ARG A 224 9.00 23.73 -24.23
C ARG A 224 8.87 25.22 -23.94
N VAL A 225 9.57 25.72 -22.91
CA VAL A 225 9.61 27.16 -22.60
C VAL A 225 10.23 27.93 -23.76
N ARG A 226 11.33 27.44 -24.35
CA ARG A 226 11.96 28.08 -25.52
C ARG A 226 11.04 28.12 -26.74
N GLU A 227 10.28 27.05 -26.99
CA GLU A 227 9.31 27.02 -28.07
C GLU A 227 8.25 28.12 -27.90
N HIS A 228 7.67 28.26 -26.70
CA HIS A 228 6.71 29.34 -26.40
C HIS A 228 7.29 30.75 -26.56
N LEU A 229 8.59 30.92 -26.31
CA LEU A 229 9.26 32.22 -26.41
C LEU A 229 9.70 32.56 -27.84
N VAL A 230 10.06 31.56 -28.65
CA VAL A 230 10.80 31.79 -29.91
C VAL A 230 10.10 31.18 -31.13
N SER A 231 9.74 29.90 -31.05
CA SER A 231 9.42 29.09 -32.24
C SER A 231 7.91 28.98 -32.51
N ASP A 232 7.10 28.79 -31.47
CA ASP A 232 5.66 28.57 -31.57
C ASP A 232 4.91 29.90 -31.52
N ARG A 233 4.88 30.58 -32.66
CA ARG A 233 4.19 31.87 -32.83
C ARG A 233 2.67 31.78 -32.70
N ALA A 234 2.11 30.57 -32.80
CA ALA A 234 0.69 30.33 -32.66
C ALA A 234 0.26 30.20 -31.19
N SER A 235 1.21 29.88 -30.29
CA SER A 235 0.95 29.69 -28.87
C SER A 235 0.31 30.92 -28.22
N HIS A 236 -0.59 30.66 -27.27
CA HIS A 236 -1.21 31.73 -26.48
C HIS A 236 -0.18 32.56 -25.71
N ILE A 237 0.92 31.92 -25.29
CA ILE A 237 2.01 32.58 -24.57
C ILE A 237 2.76 33.54 -25.50
N PHE A 238 3.17 33.09 -26.70
CA PHE A 238 3.87 33.95 -27.65
C PHE A 238 3.03 35.17 -28.04
N LYS A 239 1.74 34.95 -28.32
CA LYS A 239 0.80 36.04 -28.63
C LYS A 239 0.65 37.02 -27.47
N HIS A 240 0.54 36.51 -26.24
CA HIS A 240 0.42 37.31 -25.03
C HIS A 240 1.65 38.19 -24.78
N LEU A 241 2.86 37.64 -24.97
CA LEU A 241 4.11 38.39 -24.84
C LEU A 241 4.26 39.49 -25.88
N LYS A 242 3.85 39.22 -27.13
CA LYS A 242 3.90 40.22 -28.21
C LYS A 242 2.99 41.42 -27.95
N ILE A 243 1.82 41.21 -27.36
CA ILE A 243 0.85 42.27 -27.08
C ILE A 243 1.34 43.21 -25.97
N LEU A 244 1.98 42.65 -24.94
CA LEU A 244 2.35 43.41 -23.75
C LEU A 244 3.77 44.01 -23.78
N HIS A 245 4.59 43.74 -24.81
CA HIS A 245 6.00 44.14 -24.86
C HIS A 245 6.82 43.71 -23.60
N ILE A 246 6.43 42.61 -22.95
CA ILE A 246 7.07 42.11 -21.73
C ILE A 246 8.16 41.09 -22.10
N VAL A 247 9.35 41.24 -21.49
CA VAL A 247 10.54 40.41 -21.75
C VAL A 247 10.68 39.25 -20.74
N THR A 248 9.85 39.20 -19.69
CA THR A 248 10.08 38.30 -18.54
C THR A 248 8.86 37.47 -18.17
N LEU A 249 9.02 36.14 -18.21
CA LEU A 249 8.08 35.16 -17.64
C LEU A 249 8.74 34.44 -16.47
N PHE A 250 8.01 34.31 -15.37
CA PHE A 250 8.40 33.38 -14.31
C PHE A 250 7.84 32.01 -14.62
N ALA A 251 8.74 31.06 -14.85
CA ALA A 251 8.41 29.69 -15.21
C ALA A 251 8.68 28.77 -14.02
N GLN A 252 7.64 28.13 -13.50
CA GLN A 252 7.76 27.20 -12.38
C GLN A 252 7.19 25.84 -12.76
N GLN A 253 7.95 24.78 -12.51
CA GLN A 253 7.40 23.42 -12.54
C GLN A 253 6.47 23.24 -11.36
N ILE A 254 5.25 22.80 -11.64
CA ILE A 254 4.32 22.40 -10.59
C ILE A 254 4.40 20.88 -10.53
N THR A 255 5.17 20.38 -9.57
CA THR A 255 5.21 18.95 -9.28
C THR A 255 3.87 18.55 -8.68
N PHE A 256 2.90 18.15 -9.51
CA PHE A 256 1.81 17.31 -9.05
C PHE A 256 2.37 15.89 -8.90
N MET A 257 2.66 15.48 -7.67
CA MET A 257 2.74 14.06 -7.34
C MET A 257 1.35 13.47 -7.57
N PHE A 258 1.13 12.82 -8.72
CA PHE A 258 0.13 11.77 -8.83
C PHE A 258 0.71 10.46 -8.33
#